data_AF-A0A537GY10-F1
#
_entry.id   AF-A0A537GY10-F1
#
_cell.length_a   1.000
_cell.length_b   1.000
_cell.length_c   1.000
_cell.angle_alpha   90.00
_cell.angle_beta   90.00
_cell.angle_gamma   90.00
#
_symmetry.space_group_name_H-M   'P 1'
#
loop_
_entity.id
_entity.type
_entity.pdbx_description
1 polymer ?
#
loop_
_entity_poly.entity_id
_entity_poly.type
_entity_poly.pdbx_seq_one_letter_code
_entity_poly.pdbx_strand_id
1 'polypeptide(L)'
;MPRPIASPMTTPSPIIMVFGGRISVRYALKRADVARLDTLRVPRLQDIPLCDFHNILAVWNKAKKTPGGYAMVRPVLSVKKEPTLLDDLNQALAGETLAAFRYLYLSKIASGISSLPLSKLFKEMADGEWDHASRFIERIIQLGGVPISKPVEWEKKAFFSYSDPPRRGNDLKAMIKESLKLERSSLEFYQRLASKTRDTDMVTHKMAMDAMADEAREERKLTALLD
;
A
#
# COMPACT_ATOMS: atom_id res chain seq x y z
N MET A 1 -28.79 13.38 -41.96
CA MET A 1 -28.94 13.77 -40.54
C MET A 1 -28.24 12.72 -39.68
N PRO A 2 -27.01 12.95 -39.18
CA PRO A 2 -26.37 11.99 -38.29
C PRO A 2 -27.00 12.08 -36.90
N ARG A 3 -27.33 10.92 -36.29
CA ARG A 3 -27.81 10.83 -34.91
C ARG A 3 -26.62 10.88 -33.94
N PRO A 4 -26.73 11.50 -32.76
CA PRO A 4 -25.66 11.45 -31.76
C PRO A 4 -25.57 10.04 -31.16
N ILE A 5 -24.36 9.49 -31.14
CA ILE A 5 -24.00 8.27 -30.40
C ILE A 5 -23.74 8.70 -28.95
N ALA A 6 -24.53 8.20 -28.01
CA ALA A 6 -24.29 8.42 -26.59
C ALA A 6 -23.07 7.60 -26.14
N SER A 7 -22.03 8.27 -25.65
CA SER A 7 -20.95 7.62 -24.89
C SER A 7 -21.33 7.56 -23.41
N PRO A 8 -21.15 6.42 -22.71
CA PRO A 8 -21.41 6.33 -21.28
C PRO A 8 -20.15 6.66 -20.46
N MET A 9 -20.39 7.24 -19.28
CA MET A 9 -19.44 7.44 -18.17
C MET A 9 -18.47 8.63 -18.25
N THR A 10 -18.97 9.80 -17.85
CA THR A 10 -18.17 10.78 -17.12
C THR A 10 -18.63 10.77 -15.66
N THR A 11 -17.73 10.47 -14.73
CA THR A 11 -17.95 10.65 -13.28
C THR A 11 -18.36 12.10 -13.01
N PRO A 12 -19.38 12.38 -12.17
CA PRO A 12 -19.77 13.75 -11.90
C PRO A 12 -18.64 14.48 -11.18
N SER A 13 -18.16 15.57 -11.78
CA SER A 13 -17.19 16.46 -11.14
C SER A 13 -17.84 17.17 -9.95
N PRO A 14 -17.15 17.32 -8.80
CA PRO A 14 -17.70 18.02 -7.64
C PRO A 14 -17.89 19.50 -7.97
N ILE A 15 -19.05 20.05 -7.60
CA ILE A 15 -19.27 21.50 -7.63
C ILE A 15 -18.82 22.05 -6.27
N ILE A 16 -17.74 22.83 -6.27
CA ILE A 16 -17.22 23.51 -5.08
C ILE A 16 -17.86 24.90 -5.03
N MET A 17 -18.70 25.14 -4.03
CA MET A 17 -19.24 26.47 -3.75
C MET A 17 -18.64 26.98 -2.44
N VAL A 18 -18.13 28.21 -2.47
CA VAL A 18 -17.57 28.91 -1.31
C VAL A 18 -18.50 30.05 -0.95
N PHE A 19 -19.10 29.99 0.24
CA PHE A 19 -19.86 31.09 0.83
C PHE A 19 -19.39 31.32 2.27
N GLY A 20 -18.96 32.54 2.57
CA GLY A 20 -18.67 32.99 3.95
C GLY A 20 -17.72 32.10 4.75
N GLY A 21 -16.65 31.60 4.12
CA GLY A 21 -15.59 30.85 4.82
C GLY A 21 -15.89 29.38 5.14
N ARG A 22 -16.98 28.78 4.63
CA ARG A 22 -17.22 27.33 4.69
C ARG A 22 -17.15 26.69 3.30
N ILE A 23 -16.46 25.56 3.20
CA ILE A 23 -16.38 24.72 1.98
C ILE A 23 -17.44 23.63 2.08
N SER A 24 -18.31 23.54 1.08
CA SER A 24 -19.26 22.44 0.94
C SER A 24 -19.03 21.74 -0.40
N VAL A 25 -18.81 20.43 -0.37
CA VAL A 25 -18.66 19.57 -1.55
C VAL A 25 -19.96 18.77 -1.71
N ARG A 26 -20.66 18.95 -2.82
CA ARG A 26 -21.84 18.14 -3.16
C ARG A 26 -21.60 17.34 -4.43
N TYR A 27 -22.01 16.08 -4.39
CA TYR A 27 -22.11 15.22 -5.57
C TYR A 27 -23.56 15.20 -6.04
N ALA A 28 -23.79 15.46 -7.33
CA ALA A 28 -25.13 15.37 -7.92
C ALA A 28 -25.55 13.89 -8.02
N LEU A 29 -26.45 13.45 -7.14
CA LEU A 29 -27.10 12.14 -7.27
C LEU A 29 -28.12 12.19 -8.43
N LYS A 30 -28.09 11.18 -9.29
CA LYS A 30 -29.10 10.97 -10.34
C LYS A 30 -30.49 10.91 -9.70
N ARG A 31 -31.45 11.61 -10.31
CA ARG A 31 -32.88 11.63 -9.95
C ARG A 31 -33.44 10.22 -9.73
N ALA A 32 -33.64 9.85 -8.46
CA ALA A 32 -34.74 9.03 -7.97
C ALA A 32 -34.86 9.32 -6.46
N ASP A 33 -36.08 9.52 -5.99
CA ASP A 33 -36.47 9.73 -4.58
C ASP A 33 -36.13 11.09 -3.95
N VAL A 34 -36.85 12.12 -4.41
CA VAL A 34 -37.03 13.36 -3.64
C VAL A 34 -38.05 13.09 -2.53
N ALA A 35 -37.59 12.66 -1.36
CA ALA A 35 -38.36 12.87 -0.13
C ALA A 35 -38.23 14.36 0.26
N ARG A 36 -39.36 15.05 0.38
CA ARG A 36 -39.48 16.48 0.71
C ARG A 36 -38.85 16.75 2.10
N LEU A 37 -37.64 17.29 2.13
CA LEU A 37 -36.92 17.70 3.36
C LEU A 37 -37.27 19.14 3.78
N ASP A 38 -38.52 19.56 3.62
CA ASP A 38 -38.92 20.97 3.82
C ASP A 38 -39.56 21.27 5.20
N THR A 39 -39.51 20.36 6.17
CA THR A 39 -40.08 20.63 7.51
C THR A 39 -39.13 20.41 8.69
N LEU A 40 -37.85 20.13 8.45
CA LEU A 40 -36.88 20.09 9.55
C LEU A 40 -36.26 21.47 9.77
N ARG A 41 -36.85 22.25 10.70
CA ARG A 41 -36.16 23.39 11.32
C ARG A 41 -34.94 22.87 12.07
N VAL A 42 -33.77 23.08 11.49
CA VAL A 42 -32.50 22.87 12.19
C VAL A 42 -32.25 24.12 13.05
N PRO A 43 -32.04 24.01 14.37
CA PRO A 43 -31.72 25.17 15.20
C PRO A 43 -30.44 25.83 14.71
N ARG A 44 -30.37 27.17 14.74
CA ARG A 44 -29.11 27.87 14.46
C ARG A 44 -28.15 27.59 15.60
N LEU A 45 -26.86 27.46 15.27
CA LEU A 45 -25.78 27.12 16.21
C LEU A 45 -25.67 28.06 17.43
N GLN A 46 -26.35 29.21 17.37
CA GLN A 46 -26.36 30.28 18.35
C GLN A 46 -27.45 30.10 19.41
N ASP A 47 -28.40 29.18 19.19
CA ASP A 47 -29.56 28.93 20.06
C ASP A 47 -29.38 27.68 20.96
N ILE A 48 -28.16 27.12 21.04
CA ILE A 48 -27.84 25.96 21.88
C ILE A 48 -27.21 26.46 23.18
N PRO A 49 -27.85 26.34 24.35
CA PRO A 49 -27.24 26.74 25.61
C PRO A 49 -26.00 25.88 25.89
N LEU A 50 -24.89 26.55 26.17
CA LEU A 50 -23.63 25.97 26.62
C LEU A 50 -23.80 25.45 28.05
N CYS A 51 -24.31 24.22 28.20
CA CYS A 51 -24.15 23.46 29.44
C CYS A 51 -24.15 21.95 29.17
N ASP A 52 -23.08 21.33 29.68
CA ASP A 52 -22.83 19.90 29.92
C ASP A 52 -22.59 18.95 28.72
N PHE A 53 -21.32 18.88 28.32
CA PHE A 53 -20.70 17.86 27.46
C PHE A 53 -20.82 16.40 27.97
N HIS A 54 -21.53 16.14 29.06
CA HIS A 54 -21.59 14.83 29.72
C HIS A 54 -22.73 13.90 29.27
N ASN A 55 -23.55 14.23 28.26
CA ASN A 55 -24.72 13.40 27.91
C ASN A 55 -24.88 12.99 26.44
N ILE A 56 -23.80 12.96 25.66
CA ILE A 56 -23.82 12.40 24.29
C ILE A 56 -24.11 10.88 24.32
N LEU A 57 -23.58 10.16 25.31
CA LEU A 57 -23.79 8.72 25.48
C LEU A 57 -25.24 8.36 25.85
N ALA A 58 -25.91 9.18 26.64
CA ALA A 58 -27.30 8.95 27.04
C ALA A 58 -28.28 9.12 25.87
N VAL A 59 -28.04 10.13 25.02
CA VAL A 59 -28.82 10.35 23.79
C VAL A 59 -28.67 9.17 22.83
N TRP A 60 -27.44 8.67 22.65
CA TRP A 60 -27.15 7.54 21.76
C TRP A 60 -27.78 6.23 22.25
N ASN A 61 -27.73 5.96 23.57
CA ASN A 61 -28.35 4.77 24.14
C ASN A 61 -29.89 4.81 24.12
N LYS A 62 -30.49 6.01 24.15
CA LYS A 62 -31.95 6.18 24.00
C LYS A 62 -32.41 5.95 22.55
N ALA A 63 -31.64 6.39 21.56
CA ALA A 63 -31.94 6.19 20.13
C ALA A 63 -31.91 4.71 19.70
N LYS A 64 -31.12 3.86 20.37
CA LYS A 64 -31.07 2.41 20.12
C LYS A 64 -32.26 1.62 20.66
N LYS A 65 -33.03 2.18 21.61
CA LYS A 65 -34.10 1.47 22.33
C LYS A 65 -35.51 1.74 21.83
N THR A 66 -35.70 2.63 20.84
CA THR A 66 -37.00 2.88 20.21
C THR A 66 -37.32 1.76 19.20
N PRO A 67 -38.39 0.97 19.39
CA PRO A 67 -38.85 0.01 18.40
C PRO A 67 -39.50 0.79 17.25
N GLY A 68 -38.91 0.71 16.05
CA GLY A 68 -39.32 1.46 14.86
C GLY A 68 -38.19 2.13 14.08
N GLY A 69 -36.92 1.85 14.42
CA GLY A 69 -35.77 2.40 13.71
C GLY A 69 -35.57 1.77 12.33
N TYR A 70 -35.55 2.63 11.31
CA TYR A 70 -35.12 2.35 9.94
C TYR A 70 -33.95 1.35 9.91
N ALA A 71 -34.15 0.21 9.25
CA ALA A 71 -33.07 -0.70 8.92
C ALA A 71 -32.10 0.04 8.00
N MET A 72 -30.97 0.49 8.56
CA MET A 72 -29.80 0.90 7.79
C MET A 72 -29.35 -0.32 7.00
N VAL A 73 -29.75 -0.39 5.72
CA VAL A 73 -29.18 -1.32 4.76
C VAL A 73 -27.69 -0.99 4.69
N ARG A 74 -26.86 -1.79 5.35
CA ARG A 74 -25.40 -1.68 5.24
C ARG A 74 -25.05 -1.96 3.78
N PRO A 75 -24.45 -1.03 3.03
CA PRO A 75 -23.87 -1.39 1.75
C PRO A 75 -22.68 -2.30 2.06
N VAL A 76 -22.86 -3.61 1.84
CA VAL A 76 -21.78 -4.60 1.86
C VAL A 76 -21.07 -4.50 0.51
N LEU A 77 -20.30 -3.42 0.34
CA LEU A 77 -19.24 -3.37 -0.64
C LEU A 77 -17.97 -3.06 0.12
N SER A 78 -17.23 -4.12 0.46
CA SER A 78 -15.88 -4.03 0.99
C SER A 78 -14.99 -3.53 -0.14
N VAL A 79 -15.00 -2.21 -0.37
CA VAL A 79 -14.05 -1.57 -1.29
C VAL A 79 -12.70 -1.63 -0.59
N LYS A 80 -11.81 -2.52 -1.05
CA LYS A 80 -10.41 -2.50 -0.61
C LYS A 80 -9.86 -1.12 -0.95
N LYS A 81 -9.43 -0.37 0.07
CA LYS A 81 -8.76 0.91 -0.13
C LYS A 81 -7.43 0.61 -0.85
N GLU A 82 -7.25 1.17 -2.04
CA GLU A 82 -5.98 1.07 -2.74
C GLU A 82 -4.85 1.71 -1.90
N PRO A 83 -3.65 1.11 -1.85
CA PRO A 83 -2.53 1.67 -1.12
C PRO A 83 -2.18 3.05 -1.66
N THR A 84 -1.77 3.96 -0.79
CA THR A 84 -1.17 5.22 -1.26
C THR A 84 0.24 4.98 -1.79
N LEU A 85 0.81 5.93 -2.55
CA LEU A 85 2.21 5.81 -3.00
C LEU A 85 3.17 5.69 -1.80
N LEU A 86 2.92 6.42 -0.72
CA LEU A 86 3.70 6.31 0.51
C LEU A 86 3.56 4.95 1.18
N ASP A 87 2.39 4.30 1.08
CA ASP A 87 2.21 2.93 1.56
C ASP A 87 3.05 1.97 0.70
N ASP A 88 3.02 2.09 -0.62
CA ASP A 88 3.82 1.24 -1.51
C ASP A 88 5.32 1.41 -1.26
N LEU A 89 5.81 2.64 -1.11
CA LEU A 89 7.22 2.89 -0.82
C LEU A 89 7.64 2.33 0.54
N ASN A 90 6.76 2.34 1.54
CA ASN A 90 7.02 1.69 2.81
C ASN A 90 6.96 0.15 2.73
N GLN A 91 6.13 -0.41 1.83
CA GLN A 91 6.16 -1.85 1.53
C GLN A 91 7.48 -2.22 0.83
N ALA A 92 7.96 -1.38 -0.11
CA ALA A 92 9.25 -1.54 -0.77
C ALA A 92 10.38 -1.56 0.27
N LEU A 93 10.49 -0.50 1.08
CA LEU A 93 11.49 -0.40 2.15
C LEU A 93 11.46 -1.61 3.10
N ALA A 94 10.28 -2.07 3.50
CA ALA A 94 10.14 -3.25 4.35
C ALA A 94 10.64 -4.52 3.66
N GLY A 95 10.30 -4.73 2.38
CA GLY A 95 10.76 -5.86 1.59
C GLY A 95 12.27 -5.85 1.40
N GLU A 96 12.83 -4.73 0.96
CA GLU A 96 14.27 -4.54 0.76
C GLU A 96 15.07 -4.81 2.03
N THR A 97 14.62 -4.27 3.17
CA THR A 97 15.35 -4.46 4.42
C THR A 97 15.32 -5.93 4.89
N LEU A 98 14.22 -6.64 4.65
CA LEU A 98 14.14 -8.09 4.94
C LEU A 98 15.01 -8.90 3.99
N ALA A 99 15.00 -8.58 2.70
CA ALA A 99 15.83 -9.23 1.69
C ALA A 99 17.32 -9.02 2.01
N ALA A 100 17.73 -7.78 2.30
CA ALA A 100 19.08 -7.42 2.70
C ALA A 100 19.57 -8.25 3.89
N PHE A 101 18.77 -8.30 4.96
CA PHE A 101 19.12 -9.12 6.14
C PHE A 101 19.17 -10.60 5.81
N ARG A 102 18.20 -11.11 5.04
CA ARG A 102 18.14 -12.52 4.64
C ARG A 102 19.37 -12.91 3.85
N TYR A 103 19.72 -12.16 2.81
CA TYR A 103 20.87 -12.45 1.97
C TYR A 103 22.19 -12.33 2.73
N LEU A 104 22.30 -11.37 3.64
CA LEU A 104 23.43 -11.30 4.55
C LEU A 104 23.53 -12.58 5.40
N TYR A 105 22.42 -13.03 5.99
CA TYR A 105 22.38 -14.24 6.79
C TYR A 105 22.77 -15.48 5.95
N LEU A 106 22.16 -15.66 4.78
CA LEU A 106 22.46 -16.76 3.86
C LEU A 106 23.92 -16.77 3.43
N SER A 107 24.52 -15.60 3.19
CA SER A 107 25.95 -15.47 2.85
C SER A 107 26.86 -16.05 3.93
N LYS A 108 26.43 -16.03 5.21
CA LYS A 108 27.23 -16.52 6.34
C LYS A 108 26.99 -17.99 6.66
N ILE A 109 25.76 -18.47 6.46
CA ILE A 109 25.43 -19.85 6.82
C ILE A 109 25.69 -20.85 5.69
N ALA A 110 25.70 -20.41 4.42
CA ALA A 110 25.94 -21.30 3.28
C ALA A 110 27.25 -22.07 3.45
N SER A 111 27.16 -23.40 3.48
CA SER A 111 28.29 -24.30 3.78
C SER A 111 28.29 -25.53 2.89
N GLY A 112 29.45 -26.18 2.79
CA GLY A 112 29.67 -27.32 1.89
C GLY A 112 30.67 -27.01 0.78
N ILE A 113 31.02 -28.03 0.00
CA ILE A 113 32.12 -27.97 -0.99
C ILE A 113 31.88 -26.86 -2.04
N SER A 114 30.63 -26.66 -2.45
CA SER A 114 30.26 -25.72 -3.50
C SER A 114 29.61 -24.43 -2.98
N SER A 115 29.72 -24.11 -1.69
CA SER A 115 29.00 -22.96 -1.11
C SER A 115 29.67 -21.62 -1.36
N LEU A 116 30.96 -21.58 -1.66
CA LEU A 116 31.72 -20.32 -1.75
C LEU A 116 31.18 -19.35 -2.83
N PRO A 117 30.87 -19.77 -4.08
CA PRO A 117 30.28 -18.88 -5.07
C PRO A 117 28.92 -18.34 -4.63
N LEU A 118 28.08 -19.20 -4.04
CA LEU A 118 26.74 -18.81 -3.58
C LEU A 118 26.80 -17.85 -2.38
N SER A 119 27.72 -18.07 -1.45
CA SER A 119 27.98 -17.17 -0.33
C SER A 119 28.39 -15.77 -0.81
N LYS A 120 29.26 -15.68 -1.82
CA LYS A 120 29.64 -14.41 -2.44
C LYS A 120 28.46 -13.73 -3.13
N LEU A 121 27.69 -14.49 -3.93
CA LEU A 121 26.49 -13.96 -4.60
C LEU A 121 25.49 -13.40 -3.58
N PHE A 122 25.15 -14.14 -2.54
CA PHE A 122 24.25 -13.64 -1.49
C PHE A 122 24.81 -12.42 -0.76
N LYS A 123 26.14 -12.30 -0.61
CA LYS A 123 26.73 -11.10 -0.04
C LYS A 123 26.56 -9.89 -0.97
N GLU A 124 26.77 -10.07 -2.28
CA GLU A 124 26.55 -9.02 -3.28
C GLU A 124 25.08 -8.56 -3.31
N MET A 125 24.14 -9.52 -3.33
CA MET A 125 22.70 -9.23 -3.28
C MET A 125 22.36 -8.43 -2.02
N ALA A 126 22.82 -8.89 -0.85
CA ALA A 126 22.58 -8.19 0.42
C ALA A 126 23.02 -6.72 0.40
N ASP A 127 24.14 -6.40 -0.26
CA ASP A 127 24.62 -5.02 -0.39
C ASP A 127 23.74 -4.21 -1.35
N GLY A 128 23.28 -4.80 -2.45
CA GLY A 128 22.31 -4.19 -3.37
C GLY A 128 20.99 -3.83 -2.68
N GLU A 129 20.43 -4.73 -1.89
CA GLU A 129 19.17 -4.50 -1.18
C GLU A 129 19.29 -3.39 -0.12
N TRP A 130 20.46 -3.25 0.52
CA TRP A 130 20.71 -2.12 1.42
C TRP A 130 20.76 -0.79 0.68
N ASP A 131 21.33 -0.77 -0.53
CA ASP A 131 21.33 0.42 -1.39
C ASP A 131 19.90 0.77 -1.83
N HIS A 132 19.08 -0.23 -2.19
CA HIS A 132 17.67 -0.03 -2.52
C HIS A 132 16.89 0.53 -1.33
N ALA A 133 17.05 -0.07 -0.14
CA ALA A 133 16.41 0.39 1.09
C ALA A 133 16.77 1.86 1.38
N SER A 134 18.04 2.25 1.24
CA SER A 134 18.49 3.64 1.41
C SER A 134 17.75 4.59 0.45
N ARG A 135 17.68 4.23 -0.84
CA ARG A 135 16.98 5.04 -1.85
C ARG A 135 15.49 5.18 -1.54
N PHE A 136 14.83 4.13 -1.05
CA PHE A 136 13.41 4.22 -0.67
C PHE A 136 13.18 5.06 0.58
N ILE A 137 14.06 5.00 1.59
CA ILE A 137 14.02 5.89 2.76
C ILE A 137 14.07 7.35 2.29
N GLU A 138 15.06 7.69 1.45
CA GLU A 138 15.23 9.03 0.91
C GLU A 138 13.99 9.47 0.14
N ARG A 139 13.44 8.60 -0.70
CA ARG A 139 12.26 8.92 -1.51
C ARG A 139 11.01 9.16 -0.68
N ILE A 140 10.79 8.35 0.36
CA ILE A 140 9.67 8.55 1.30
C ILE A 140 9.78 9.92 1.96
N ILE A 141 10.97 10.31 2.42
CA ILE A 141 11.21 11.61 3.07
C ILE A 141 10.97 12.75 2.08
N GLN A 142 11.47 12.65 0.84
CA GLN A 142 11.26 13.66 -0.21
C GLN A 142 9.78 13.91 -0.51
N LEU A 143 8.94 12.87 -0.40
CA LEU A 143 7.49 12.96 -0.59
C LEU A 143 6.73 13.39 0.67
N GLY A 144 7.43 13.76 1.75
CA GLY A 144 6.84 14.18 3.02
C GLY A 144 6.27 13.03 3.86
N GLY A 145 6.63 11.77 3.55
CA GLY A 145 6.26 10.60 4.31
C GLY A 145 7.20 10.29 5.47
N VAL A 146 6.84 9.28 6.26
CA VAL A 146 7.67 8.76 7.36
C VAL A 146 8.09 7.33 7.00
N PRO A 147 9.41 7.05 6.87
CA PRO A 147 9.90 5.70 6.65
C PRO A 147 9.57 4.76 7.81
N ILE A 148 9.24 3.51 7.51
CA ILE A 148 9.06 2.47 8.51
C ILE A 148 10.36 2.28 9.30
N SER A 149 10.27 2.46 10.62
CA SER A 149 11.44 2.47 11.51
C SER A 149 11.55 1.25 12.41
N LYS A 150 10.52 0.41 12.50
CA LYS A 150 10.46 -0.71 13.44
C LYS A 150 10.63 -2.05 12.72
N PRO A 151 11.66 -2.86 13.05
CA PRO A 151 11.85 -4.17 12.45
C PRO A 151 10.65 -5.12 12.56
N VAL A 152 9.91 -5.06 13.69
CA VAL A 152 8.70 -5.88 13.92
C VAL A 152 7.56 -5.59 12.94
N GLU A 153 7.63 -4.48 12.21
CA GLU A 153 6.63 -4.11 11.22
C GLU A 153 7.03 -4.49 9.79
N TRP A 154 8.30 -4.86 9.54
CA TRP A 154 8.76 -5.15 8.17
C TRP A 154 8.01 -6.33 7.56
N GLU A 155 7.92 -7.46 8.26
CA GLU A 155 7.22 -8.64 7.74
C GLU A 155 5.73 -8.41 7.50
N LYS A 156 5.11 -7.51 8.29
CA LYS A 156 3.70 -7.15 8.14
C LYS A 156 3.44 -6.28 6.92
N LYS A 157 4.46 -5.54 6.46
CA LYS A 157 4.36 -4.57 5.36
C LYS A 157 5.04 -5.03 4.09
N ALA A 158 6.02 -5.91 4.15
CA ALA A 158 6.73 -6.36 2.97
C ALA A 158 5.78 -6.95 1.93
N PHE A 159 6.15 -6.81 0.67
CA PHE A 159 5.39 -7.34 -0.46
C PHE A 159 5.55 -8.86 -0.64
N PHE A 160 6.34 -9.51 0.23
CA PHE A 160 6.49 -10.95 0.32
C PHE A 160 6.45 -11.40 1.79
N SER A 161 6.12 -12.67 2.02
CA SER A 161 6.18 -13.28 3.36
C SER A 161 7.59 -13.79 3.64
N TYR A 162 8.12 -13.49 4.82
CA TYR A 162 9.44 -13.97 5.21
C TYR A 162 9.40 -15.50 5.40
N SER A 163 10.22 -16.21 4.63
CA SER A 163 10.42 -17.65 4.81
C SER A 163 11.65 -17.90 5.66
N ASP A 164 11.57 -18.78 6.66
CA ASP A 164 12.76 -19.12 7.44
C ASP A 164 13.86 -19.73 6.55
N PRO A 165 15.12 -19.29 6.69
CA PRO A 165 16.24 -19.94 6.01
C PRO A 165 16.44 -21.37 6.56
N PRO A 166 17.00 -22.30 5.78
CA PRO A 166 17.21 -23.66 6.23
C PRO A 166 18.11 -23.69 7.48
N ARG A 167 17.71 -24.51 8.47
CA ARG A 167 18.41 -24.61 9.78
C ARG A 167 19.87 -25.06 9.65
N ARG A 168 20.19 -25.81 8.60
CA ARG A 168 21.55 -26.24 8.27
C ARG A 168 21.96 -25.59 6.95
N GLY A 169 23.17 -25.08 6.92
CA GLY A 169 23.70 -24.32 5.80
C GLY A 169 24.07 -25.12 4.55
N ASN A 170 23.92 -26.45 4.60
CA ASN A 170 24.37 -27.35 3.53
C ASN A 170 23.30 -27.63 2.47
N ASP A 171 22.05 -27.19 2.68
CA ASP A 171 20.99 -27.29 1.67
C ASP A 171 21.00 -26.07 0.75
N LEU A 172 22.04 -25.97 -0.08
CA LEU A 172 22.24 -24.85 -1.02
C LEU A 172 21.11 -24.78 -2.05
N LYS A 173 20.55 -25.93 -2.46
CA LYS A 173 19.45 -25.99 -3.43
C LYS A 173 18.16 -25.40 -2.85
N ALA A 174 17.85 -25.66 -1.59
CA ALA A 174 16.72 -25.02 -0.92
C ALA A 174 16.92 -23.50 -0.81
N MET A 175 18.12 -23.04 -0.44
CA MET A 175 18.43 -21.60 -0.38
C MET A 175 18.16 -20.92 -1.72
N ILE A 176 18.70 -21.45 -2.82
CA ILE A 176 18.52 -20.88 -4.16
C ILE A 176 17.03 -20.85 -4.56
N LYS A 177 16.30 -21.94 -4.31
CA LYS A 177 14.87 -22.02 -4.68
C LYS A 177 14.01 -21.02 -3.92
N GLU A 178 14.25 -20.81 -2.63
CA GLU A 178 13.49 -19.81 -1.87
C GLU A 178 13.89 -18.39 -2.26
N SER A 179 15.18 -18.13 -2.53
CA SER A 179 15.62 -16.84 -3.06
C SER A 179 14.96 -16.51 -4.40
N LEU A 180 14.86 -17.47 -5.33
CA LEU A 180 14.14 -17.28 -6.60
C LEU A 180 12.66 -16.89 -6.42
N LYS A 181 11.99 -17.39 -5.38
CA LYS A 181 10.60 -16.97 -5.08
C LYS A 181 10.54 -15.52 -4.61
N LEU A 182 11.53 -15.11 -3.81
CA LEU A 182 11.66 -13.73 -3.34
C LEU A 182 11.88 -12.79 -4.53
N GLU A 183 12.88 -13.07 -5.37
CA GLU A 183 13.18 -12.26 -6.56
C GLU A 183 11.98 -12.07 -7.48
N ARG A 184 11.22 -13.15 -7.71
CA ARG A 184 10.01 -13.09 -8.54
C ARG A 184 8.89 -12.27 -7.89
N SER A 185 8.80 -12.31 -6.56
CA SER A 185 7.85 -11.46 -5.82
C SER A 185 8.25 -9.98 -5.91
N SER A 186 9.55 -9.67 -5.85
CA SER A 186 10.07 -8.32 -6.07
C SER A 186 9.79 -7.82 -7.49
N LEU A 187 10.04 -8.64 -8.52
CA LEU A 187 9.73 -8.30 -9.91
C LEU A 187 8.26 -7.94 -10.11
N GLU A 188 7.35 -8.75 -9.57
CA GLU A 188 5.91 -8.46 -9.63
C GLU A 188 5.55 -7.16 -8.90
N PHE A 189 6.14 -6.92 -7.74
CA PHE A 189 5.92 -5.71 -6.96
C PHE A 189 6.40 -4.46 -7.71
N TYR A 190 7.64 -4.47 -8.20
CA TYR A 190 8.22 -3.32 -8.89
C TYR A 190 7.60 -3.05 -10.25
N GLN A 191 7.15 -4.07 -10.97
CA GLN A 191 6.36 -3.88 -12.19
C GLN A 191 5.06 -3.13 -11.90
N ARG A 192 4.37 -3.44 -10.79
CA ARG A 192 3.16 -2.72 -10.37
C ARG A 192 3.48 -1.28 -9.95
N LEU A 193 4.52 -1.07 -9.15
CA LEU A 193 4.93 0.26 -8.70
C LEU A 193 5.34 1.16 -9.88
N ALA A 194 6.13 0.63 -10.81
CA ALA A 194 6.52 1.33 -12.03
C ALA A 194 5.28 1.71 -12.86
N SER A 195 4.33 0.79 -13.04
CA SER A 195 3.11 1.06 -13.80
C SER A 195 2.25 2.16 -13.15
N LYS A 196 2.11 2.13 -11.82
CA LYS A 196 1.35 3.11 -11.04
C LYS A 196 1.92 4.53 -11.13
N THR A 197 3.24 4.64 -11.21
CA THR A 197 3.97 5.92 -11.12
C THR A 197 4.34 6.51 -12.47
N ARG A 198 4.16 5.75 -13.56
CA ARG A 198 4.58 6.12 -14.93
C ARG A 198 4.16 7.51 -15.39
N ASP A 199 2.94 7.94 -15.08
CA ASP A 199 2.42 9.24 -15.57
C ASP A 199 2.23 10.27 -14.45
N THR A 200 2.57 9.90 -13.20
CA THR A 200 2.27 10.70 -12.00
C THR A 200 3.51 11.05 -11.18
N ASP A 201 4.54 10.22 -11.22
CA ASP A 201 5.81 10.41 -10.50
C ASP A 201 6.95 9.70 -11.24
N MET A 202 7.54 10.42 -12.21
CA MET A 202 8.64 9.90 -13.03
C MET A 202 9.89 9.52 -12.24
N VAL A 203 10.13 10.16 -11.09
CA VAL A 203 11.29 9.85 -10.24
C VAL A 203 11.08 8.50 -9.59
N THR A 204 9.92 8.27 -8.98
CA THR A 204 9.60 6.96 -8.39
C THR A 204 9.47 5.87 -9.47
N HIS A 205 8.93 6.20 -10.65
CA HIS A 205 8.88 5.28 -11.78
C HIS A 205 10.27 4.78 -12.16
N LYS A 206 11.24 5.70 -12.32
CA LYS A 206 12.62 5.33 -12.62
C LYS A 206 13.22 4.46 -11.51
N MET A 207 13.00 4.80 -10.24
CA MET A 207 13.49 4.00 -9.12
C MET A 207 12.96 2.56 -9.15
N ALA A 208 11.65 2.39 -9.39
CA ALA A 208 11.05 1.07 -9.50
C ALA A 208 11.58 0.27 -10.70
N MET A 209 11.82 0.93 -11.84
CA MET A 209 12.42 0.30 -13.02
C MET A 209 13.87 -0.11 -12.77
N ASP A 210 14.65 0.71 -12.07
CA ASP A 210 16.04 0.40 -11.72
C ASP A 210 16.10 -0.80 -10.77
N ALA A 211 15.28 -0.80 -9.70
CA ALA A 211 15.18 -1.94 -8.78
C ALA A 211 14.77 -3.22 -9.52
N MET A 212 13.70 -3.17 -10.31
CA MET A 212 13.23 -4.31 -11.13
C MET A 212 14.32 -4.86 -12.07
N ALA A 213 15.16 -3.98 -12.64
CA ALA A 213 16.25 -4.40 -13.50
C ALA A 213 17.36 -5.13 -12.72
N ASP A 214 17.57 -4.77 -11.45
CA ASP A 214 18.51 -5.45 -10.55
C ASP A 214 17.97 -6.84 -10.20
N GLU A 215 16.71 -6.94 -9.73
CA GLU A 215 16.05 -8.22 -9.41
C GLU A 215 16.05 -9.18 -10.60
N ALA A 216 15.82 -8.67 -11.80
CA ALA A 216 15.83 -9.50 -13.01
C ALA A 216 17.23 -10.08 -13.31
N ARG A 217 18.31 -9.39 -12.94
CA ARG A 217 19.67 -9.91 -13.08
C ARG A 217 19.96 -10.94 -11.99
N GLU A 218 19.49 -10.72 -10.78
CA GLU A 218 19.68 -11.62 -9.65
C GLU A 218 18.90 -12.93 -9.81
N GLU A 219 17.64 -12.85 -10.25
CA GLU A 219 16.81 -14.01 -10.62
C GLU A 219 17.50 -14.89 -11.67
N ARG A 220 18.10 -14.27 -12.70
CA ARG A 220 18.85 -14.99 -13.73
C ARG A 220 20.12 -15.65 -13.18
N LYS A 221 20.87 -14.94 -12.34
CA LYS A 221 22.08 -15.48 -11.70
C LYS A 221 21.72 -16.70 -10.84
N LEU A 222 20.65 -16.64 -10.06
CA LEU A 222 20.18 -17.74 -9.22
C LEU A 222 19.67 -18.92 -10.06
N THR A 223 18.94 -18.65 -11.14
CA THR A 223 18.43 -19.70 -12.04
C THR A 223 19.58 -20.49 -12.68
N ALA A 224 20.63 -19.80 -13.12
CA ALA A 224 21.83 -20.43 -13.70
C ALA A 224 22.59 -21.35 -12.72
N LEU A 225 22.29 -21.32 -11.42
CA LEU A 225 22.87 -22.23 -10.42
C LEU A 225 22.04 -23.50 -10.20
N LEU A 226 20.85 -23.60 -10.81
CA LEU A 226 20.00 -24.80 -10.75
C LEU A 226 20.07 -25.68 -11.99
N ASP A 227 20.59 -25.14 -13.09
CA ASP A 227 20.82 -25.84 -14.36
C ASP A 227 22.12 -26.67 -14.31
#